data_AF-A0A182UN65-F1
#
_entry.id   AF-A0A182UN65-F1
#
_cell.length_a   1.000
_cell.length_b   1.000
_cell.length_c   1.000
_cell.angle_alpha   90.00
_cell.angle_beta   90.00
_cell.angle_gamma   90.00
#
_symmetry.space_group_name_H-M   'P 1'
#
loop_
_entity.id
_entity.type
_entity.pdbx_description
1 polymer ?
#
loop_
_entity_poly.entity_id
_entity_poly.type
_entity_poly.pdbx_seq_one_letter_code
_entity_poly.pdbx_strand_id
1 'polypeptide(L)'
;MPTIFQDHKNIIAEKVIEYQDALKRRIESFRRDLELFWQQVKEYDSWGDIKNLQKYKKKATALDNKLVAAMEKIDHINEEETAYGWELSQYPIRKQCHDKLAPYKQLYDAGQEFMDKHDLWMHSQVGMHDPEQIDDTVGLLYRTVYKLEKHFSDSYQTQRLAHDIKTRIDQFKTHLPIVQTLGNPGMKERHWEQVSEIIGFPIRISAELTLERVIDYGLDDYIQRFETISESATKENNLEKAMIKMVNEWSDMSFVVLPYRDTGTYILAAIDDIQVLLDDHIIKTQTMKSSLYIKPFEKDIM
;
A
#
# COMPACT_ATOMS: atom_id res chain seq x y z
N MET A 1 18.08 -1.81 69.60
CA MET A 1 18.63 -1.67 68.22
C MET A 1 18.76 -3.00 67.47
N PRO A 2 19.15 -4.15 68.06
CA PRO A 2 19.24 -5.43 67.35
C PRO A 2 17.88 -6.03 66.90
N THR A 3 16.82 -5.76 67.66
CA THR A 3 15.45 -6.26 67.41
C THR A 3 14.84 -5.71 66.12
N ILE A 4 15.00 -4.41 65.86
CA ILE A 4 14.46 -3.75 64.66
C ILE A 4 15.03 -4.36 63.37
N PHE A 5 16.33 -4.65 63.33
CA PHE A 5 16.95 -5.30 62.17
C PHE A 5 16.48 -6.76 61.99
N GLN A 6 16.18 -7.47 63.08
CA GLN A 6 15.64 -8.83 63.01
C GLN A 6 14.18 -8.82 62.55
N ASP A 7 13.38 -7.88 63.06
CA ASP A 7 11.98 -7.69 62.65
C ASP A 7 11.90 -7.30 61.18
N HIS A 8 12.76 -6.39 60.70
CA HIS A 8 12.86 -6.08 59.28
C HIS A 8 13.28 -7.27 58.43
N LYS A 9 14.23 -8.11 58.88
CA LYS A 9 14.59 -9.34 58.17
C LYS A 9 13.42 -10.32 58.08
N ASN A 10 12.64 -10.47 59.13
CA ASN A 10 11.46 -11.33 59.15
C ASN A 10 10.37 -10.80 58.20
N ILE A 11 10.12 -9.48 58.22
CA ILE A 11 9.17 -8.83 57.30
C ILE A 11 9.61 -9.01 55.84
N ILE A 12 10.90 -8.83 55.54
CA ILE A 12 11.43 -9.04 54.19
C ILE A 12 11.26 -10.49 53.77
N ALA A 13 11.58 -11.46 54.63
CA ALA A 13 11.41 -12.88 54.32
C ALA A 13 9.94 -13.25 54.05
N GLU A 14 9.01 -12.75 54.87
CA GLU A 14 7.57 -12.96 54.68
C GLU A 14 7.07 -12.34 53.37
N LYS A 15 7.50 -11.11 53.06
CA LYS A 15 7.16 -10.43 51.80
C LYS A 15 7.75 -11.11 50.57
N VAL A 16 8.97 -11.64 50.66
CA VAL A 16 9.58 -12.41 49.56
C VAL A 16 8.75 -13.65 49.24
N ILE A 17 8.29 -14.38 50.26
CA ILE A 17 7.41 -15.55 50.07
C ILE A 17 6.08 -15.13 49.43
N GLU A 18 5.46 -14.06 49.93
CA GLU A 18 4.20 -13.52 49.39
C GLU A 18 4.34 -13.15 47.90
N TYR A 19 5.41 -12.46 47.52
CA TYR A 19 5.65 -12.08 46.13
C TYR A 19 5.98 -13.27 45.23
N GLN A 20 6.74 -14.26 45.72
CA GLN A 20 7.00 -15.49 44.98
C GLN A 20 5.72 -16.31 44.73
N ASP A 21 4.83 -16.41 45.72
CA ASP A 21 3.54 -17.08 45.56
C ASP A 21 2.60 -16.32 44.61
N ALA A 22 2.61 -14.99 44.67
CA ALA A 22 1.88 -14.15 43.72
C ALA A 22 2.39 -14.34 42.28
N LEU A 23 3.72 -14.42 42.08
CA LEU A 23 4.34 -14.69 40.79
C LEU A 23 3.91 -16.06 40.23
N LYS A 24 3.96 -17.12 41.05
CA LYS A 24 3.48 -18.47 40.65
C LYS A 24 2.03 -18.44 40.19
N ARG A 25 1.13 -17.81 40.96
CA ARG A 25 -0.28 -17.68 40.59
C ARG A 25 -0.46 -16.91 39.27
N ARG A 26 0.34 -15.87 39.04
CA ARG A 26 0.32 -15.07 37.81
C ARG A 26 0.78 -15.89 36.60
N ILE A 27 1.82 -16.72 36.75
CA ILE A 27 2.29 -17.65 35.72
C ILE A 27 1.19 -18.66 35.36
N GLU A 28 0.56 -19.28 36.36
CA GLU A 28 -0.54 -20.23 36.15
C GLU A 28 -1.76 -19.59 35.49
N SER A 29 -2.13 -18.37 35.91
CA SER A 29 -3.20 -17.60 35.27
C SER A 29 -2.86 -17.31 33.81
N PHE A 30 -1.62 -16.91 33.54
CA PHE A 30 -1.20 -16.58 32.19
C PHE A 30 -1.11 -17.81 31.27
N ARG A 31 -0.71 -18.98 31.79
CA ARG A 31 -0.79 -20.24 31.04
C ARG A 31 -2.22 -20.57 30.63
N ARG A 32 -3.19 -20.37 31.53
CA ARG A 32 -4.62 -20.51 31.22
C ARG A 32 -5.10 -19.53 30.15
N ASP A 33 -4.65 -18.28 30.20
CA ASP A 33 -4.95 -17.29 29.15
C ASP A 33 -4.43 -17.74 27.78
N LEU A 34 -3.20 -18.28 27.72
CA LEU A 34 -2.62 -18.81 26.48
C LEU A 34 -3.39 -20.03 25.95
N GLU A 35 -3.89 -20.90 26.83
CA GLU A 35 -4.77 -22.00 26.43
C GLU A 35 -6.09 -21.49 25.85
N LEU A 36 -6.67 -20.43 26.41
CA LEU A 36 -7.86 -19.78 25.86
C LEU A 36 -7.58 -19.17 24.48
N PHE A 37 -6.41 -18.56 24.29
CA PHE A 37 -5.99 -18.06 22.97
C PHE A 37 -5.87 -19.20 21.96
N TRP A 38 -5.32 -20.34 22.39
CA TRP A 38 -5.20 -21.52 21.53
C TRP A 38 -6.56 -22.07 21.09
N GLN A 39 -7.53 -22.13 22.00
CA GLN A 39 -8.90 -22.53 21.63
C GLN A 39 -9.52 -21.54 20.65
N GLN A 40 -9.32 -20.23 20.86
CA GLN A 40 -9.79 -19.22 19.92
C GLN A 40 -9.19 -19.42 18.54
N VAL A 41 -7.87 -19.65 18.40
CA VAL A 41 -7.23 -19.89 17.09
C VAL A 41 -7.79 -21.12 16.39
N LYS A 42 -8.16 -22.17 17.10
CA LYS A 42 -8.78 -23.37 16.49
C LYS A 42 -10.15 -23.08 15.89
N GLU A 43 -10.90 -22.12 16.40
CA GLU A 43 -12.21 -21.78 15.84
C GLU A 43 -12.11 -21.20 14.43
N TYR A 44 -10.95 -20.62 14.05
CA TYR A 44 -10.73 -20.00 12.74
C TYR A 44 -10.83 -21.01 11.60
N ASP A 45 -10.58 -22.30 11.87
CA ASP A 45 -10.76 -23.40 10.91
C ASP A 45 -12.20 -23.51 10.38
N SER A 46 -13.18 -22.96 11.11
CA SER A 46 -14.59 -22.95 10.73
C SER A 46 -15.04 -21.68 10.00
N TRP A 47 -14.17 -20.69 9.84
CA TRP A 47 -14.52 -19.37 9.30
C TRP A 47 -14.34 -19.35 7.78
N GLY A 48 -15.44 -19.53 7.06
CA GLY A 48 -15.43 -19.63 5.59
C GLY A 48 -16.31 -18.61 4.85
N ASP A 49 -17.04 -17.73 5.55
CA ASP A 49 -17.99 -16.82 4.92
C ASP A 49 -17.38 -15.45 4.62
N ILE A 50 -17.26 -15.13 3.34
CA ILE A 50 -16.71 -13.85 2.86
C ILE A 50 -17.47 -12.62 3.36
N LYS A 51 -18.77 -12.75 3.68
CA LYS A 51 -19.56 -11.64 4.24
C LYS A 51 -19.10 -11.21 5.62
N ASN A 52 -18.42 -12.10 6.34
CA ASN A 52 -17.94 -11.87 7.69
C ASN A 52 -16.45 -11.48 7.73
N LEU A 53 -15.82 -11.21 6.58
CA LEU A 53 -14.38 -10.96 6.47
C LEU A 53 -13.89 -9.84 7.38
N GLN A 54 -14.63 -8.72 7.45
CA GLN A 54 -14.28 -7.60 8.34
C GLN A 54 -14.32 -8.00 9.83
N LYS A 55 -15.27 -8.85 10.22
CA LYS A 55 -15.37 -9.39 11.59
C LYS A 55 -14.22 -10.34 11.89
N TYR A 56 -13.86 -11.19 10.93
CA TYR A 56 -12.75 -12.12 11.05
C TYR A 56 -11.42 -11.38 11.20
N LYS A 57 -11.17 -10.38 10.35
CA LYS A 57 -10.02 -9.48 10.46
C LYS A 57 -9.94 -8.85 11.85
N LYS A 58 -11.01 -8.21 12.33
CA LYS A 58 -11.05 -7.58 13.66
C LYS A 58 -10.71 -8.56 14.78
N LYS A 59 -11.25 -9.77 14.75
CA LYS A 59 -10.94 -10.80 15.76
C LYS A 59 -9.49 -11.29 15.67
N ALA A 60 -8.98 -11.50 14.45
CA ALA A 60 -7.60 -11.91 14.21
C ALA A 60 -6.61 -10.85 14.73
N THR A 61 -6.83 -9.58 14.40
CA THR A 61 -6.01 -8.46 14.88
C THR A 61 -6.07 -8.33 16.40
N ALA A 62 -7.25 -8.48 17.01
CA ALA A 62 -7.38 -8.41 18.46
C ALA A 62 -6.61 -9.54 19.17
N LEU A 63 -6.62 -10.76 18.60
CA LEU A 63 -5.86 -11.88 19.15
C LEU A 63 -4.36 -11.74 18.92
N ASP A 64 -3.94 -11.25 17.75
CA ASP A 64 -2.55 -10.94 17.44
C ASP A 64 -1.98 -9.89 18.42
N ASN A 65 -2.71 -8.81 18.68
CA ASN A 65 -2.32 -7.79 19.66
C ASN A 65 -2.20 -8.38 21.08
N LYS A 66 -3.08 -9.31 21.47
CA LYS A 66 -2.96 -10.02 22.76
C LYS A 66 -1.71 -10.91 22.80
N LEU A 67 -1.35 -11.55 21.69
CA LEU A 67 -0.13 -12.37 21.60
C LEU A 67 1.15 -11.52 21.61
N VAL A 68 1.12 -10.31 21.05
CA VAL A 68 2.21 -9.33 21.13
C VAL A 68 2.36 -8.85 22.58
N ALA A 69 1.27 -8.41 23.23
CA ALA A 69 1.30 -8.02 24.64
C ALA A 69 1.72 -9.18 25.57
N ALA A 70 1.40 -10.42 25.19
CA ALA A 70 1.87 -11.61 25.89
C ALA A 70 3.40 -11.77 25.81
N MET A 71 4.08 -11.23 24.79
CA MET A 71 5.55 -11.22 24.74
C MET A 71 6.12 -10.31 25.83
N GLU A 72 5.63 -9.07 25.93
CA GLU A 72 6.04 -8.12 26.96
C GLU A 72 5.79 -8.67 28.37
N LYS A 73 4.64 -9.34 28.56
CA LYS A 73 4.32 -10.01 29.83
C LYS A 73 5.27 -11.15 30.16
N ILE A 74 5.73 -11.91 29.15
CA ILE A 74 6.75 -12.95 29.34
C ILE A 74 8.06 -12.33 29.77
N ASP A 75 8.48 -11.22 29.15
CA ASP A 75 9.72 -10.55 29.48
C ASP A 75 9.72 -10.06 30.93
N HIS A 76 8.63 -9.44 31.40
CA HIS A 76 8.49 -9.06 32.81
C HIS A 76 8.47 -10.24 33.78
N ILE A 77 7.83 -11.37 33.42
CA ILE A 77 7.89 -12.58 34.23
C ILE A 77 9.32 -13.10 34.31
N ASN A 78 10.05 -13.13 33.18
CA ASN A 78 11.42 -13.60 33.11
C ASN A 78 12.37 -12.72 33.94
N GLU A 79 12.17 -11.40 33.94
CA GLU A 79 12.89 -10.45 34.80
C GLU A 79 12.69 -10.78 36.29
N GLU A 80 11.44 -11.00 36.70
CA GLU A 80 11.11 -11.37 38.09
C GLU A 80 11.66 -12.76 38.45
N GLU A 81 11.52 -13.77 37.59
CA GLU A 81 12.08 -15.11 37.79
C GLU A 81 13.61 -15.06 37.95
N THR A 82 14.30 -14.26 37.13
CA THR A 82 15.75 -14.06 37.22
C THR A 82 16.13 -13.38 38.53
N ALA A 83 15.39 -12.36 38.98
CA ALA A 83 15.64 -11.67 40.24
C ALA A 83 15.53 -12.61 41.46
N TYR A 84 14.66 -13.63 41.38
CA TYR A 84 14.54 -14.68 42.40
C TYR A 84 15.48 -15.88 42.19
N GLY A 85 16.28 -15.88 41.12
CA GLY A 85 17.19 -16.99 40.79
C GLY A 85 16.47 -18.26 40.34
N TRP A 86 15.26 -18.13 39.78
CA TRP A 86 14.48 -19.24 39.25
C TRP A 86 14.88 -19.57 37.80
N GLU A 87 14.54 -20.78 37.37
CA GLU A 87 14.60 -21.13 35.94
C GLU A 87 13.48 -20.42 35.17
N LEU A 88 13.80 -19.95 33.97
CA LEU A 88 12.86 -19.20 33.13
C LEU A 88 11.71 -20.09 32.63
N SER A 89 10.48 -19.67 32.91
CA SER A 89 9.28 -20.34 32.44
C SER A 89 9.19 -20.35 30.92
N GLN A 90 8.82 -21.51 30.36
CA GLN A 90 8.64 -21.68 28.91
C GLN A 90 7.17 -21.54 28.51
N TYR A 91 6.91 -20.86 27.39
CA TYR A 91 5.56 -20.57 26.88
C TYR A 91 5.36 -21.05 25.43
N PRO A 92 5.49 -22.36 25.13
CA PRO A 92 5.40 -22.88 23.77
C PRO A 92 4.04 -22.62 23.12
N ILE A 93 2.96 -22.62 23.90
CA ILE A 93 1.59 -22.35 23.42
C ILE A 93 1.49 -20.96 22.80
N ARG A 94 2.18 -19.94 23.32
CA ARG A 94 2.17 -18.59 22.74
C ARG A 94 2.69 -18.61 21.31
N LYS A 95 3.84 -19.27 21.10
CA LYS A 95 4.46 -19.39 19.77
C LYS A 95 3.55 -20.20 18.84
N GLN A 96 3.01 -21.32 19.29
CA GLN A 96 2.06 -22.13 18.51
C GLN A 96 0.81 -21.34 18.10
N CYS A 97 0.25 -20.53 19.00
CA CYS A 97 -0.89 -19.66 18.70
C CYS A 97 -0.53 -18.64 17.62
N HIS A 98 0.61 -17.98 17.76
CA HIS A 98 1.07 -16.97 16.80
C HIS A 98 1.31 -17.58 15.43
N ASP A 99 2.08 -18.68 15.36
CA ASP A 99 2.42 -19.37 14.12
C ASP A 99 1.14 -19.91 13.42
N LYS A 100 0.18 -20.44 14.18
CA LYS A 100 -1.11 -20.89 13.62
C LYS A 100 -1.99 -19.72 13.19
N LEU A 101 -2.03 -18.60 13.92
CA LEU A 101 -2.88 -17.44 13.61
C LEU A 101 -2.40 -16.67 12.37
N ALA A 102 -1.08 -16.56 12.20
CA ALA A 102 -0.44 -15.75 11.16
C ALA A 102 -1.05 -15.90 9.75
N PRO A 103 -1.20 -17.12 9.19
CA PRO A 103 -1.77 -17.28 7.85
C PRO A 103 -3.26 -16.88 7.77
N TYR A 104 -4.05 -17.08 8.82
CA TYR A 104 -5.47 -16.65 8.81
C TYR A 104 -5.57 -15.13 8.82
N LYS A 105 -4.77 -14.48 9.68
CA LYS A 105 -4.70 -13.02 9.73
C LYS A 105 -4.28 -12.46 8.37
N GLN A 106 -3.24 -13.02 7.76
CA GLN A 106 -2.78 -12.60 6.44
C GLN A 106 -3.88 -12.75 5.37
N LEU A 107 -4.67 -13.84 5.41
CA LEU A 107 -5.79 -14.04 4.49
C LEU A 107 -6.87 -12.98 4.68
N TYR A 108 -7.27 -12.71 5.93
CA TYR A 108 -8.33 -11.74 6.21
C TYR A 108 -7.89 -10.31 5.92
N ASP A 109 -6.63 -9.97 6.22
CA ASP A 109 -6.05 -8.67 5.91
C ASP A 109 -6.03 -8.44 4.40
N ALA A 110 -5.48 -9.38 3.62
CA ALA A 110 -5.41 -9.29 2.17
C ALA A 110 -6.81 -9.27 1.51
N GLY A 111 -7.72 -10.12 1.99
CA GLY A 111 -9.09 -10.17 1.47
C GLY A 111 -9.84 -8.86 1.75
N GLN A 112 -9.77 -8.34 2.98
CA GLN A 112 -10.45 -7.08 3.32
C GLN A 112 -9.82 -5.90 2.58
N GLU A 113 -8.49 -5.87 2.47
CA GLU A 113 -7.79 -4.84 1.70
C GLU A 113 -8.26 -4.83 0.24
N PHE A 114 -8.41 -6.01 -0.38
CA PHE A 114 -8.96 -6.09 -1.73
C PHE A 114 -10.40 -5.55 -1.80
N MET A 115 -11.29 -5.93 -0.87
CA MET A 115 -12.68 -5.43 -0.89
C MET A 115 -12.75 -3.92 -0.77
N ASP A 116 -11.98 -3.35 0.18
CA ASP A 116 -11.96 -1.90 0.42
C ASP A 116 -11.40 -1.15 -0.80
N LYS A 117 -10.32 -1.66 -1.40
CA LYS A 117 -9.70 -1.05 -2.59
C LYS A 117 -10.56 -1.23 -3.85
N HIS A 118 -11.16 -2.40 -4.04
CA HIS A 118 -12.10 -2.65 -5.12
C HIS A 118 -13.26 -1.66 -5.07
N ASP A 119 -13.90 -1.50 -3.91
CA ASP A 119 -14.98 -0.54 -3.72
C ASP A 119 -14.53 0.90 -4.02
N LEU A 120 -13.36 1.29 -3.52
CA LEU A 120 -12.76 2.59 -3.80
C LEU A 120 -12.55 2.80 -5.30
N TRP A 121 -11.93 1.85 -6.01
CA TRP A 121 -11.60 1.99 -7.42
C TRP A 121 -12.85 2.00 -8.30
N MET A 122 -13.83 1.15 -8.01
CA MET A 122 -15.08 1.06 -8.78
C MET A 122 -15.90 2.36 -8.71
N HIS A 123 -15.94 3.01 -7.56
CA HIS A 123 -16.75 4.22 -7.35
C HIS A 123 -15.97 5.53 -7.49
N SER A 124 -14.65 5.47 -7.70
CA SER A 124 -13.85 6.65 -8.01
C SER A 124 -13.98 7.02 -9.49
N GLN A 125 -13.81 8.30 -9.80
CA GLN A 125 -13.67 8.77 -11.18
C GLN A 125 -12.53 8.02 -11.89
N VAL A 126 -12.77 7.64 -13.14
CA VAL A 126 -11.74 7.01 -13.99
C VAL A 126 -10.54 7.95 -14.17
N GLY A 127 -9.33 7.39 -14.01
CA GLY A 127 -8.07 8.12 -14.08
C GLY A 127 -7.68 8.88 -12.80
N MET A 128 -8.47 8.80 -11.72
CA MET A 128 -8.12 9.40 -10.43
C MET A 128 -6.98 8.64 -9.72
N HIS A 129 -6.93 7.32 -9.91
CA HIS A 129 -5.92 6.44 -9.33
C HIS A 129 -4.97 5.96 -10.42
N ASP A 130 -3.70 5.84 -10.07
CA ASP A 130 -2.65 5.38 -10.98
C ASP A 130 -2.89 3.91 -11.40
N PRO A 131 -3.09 3.62 -12.70
CA PRO A 131 -3.34 2.26 -13.17
C PRO A 131 -2.23 1.26 -12.82
N GLU A 132 -0.94 1.66 -12.88
CA GLU A 132 0.17 0.76 -12.52
C GLU A 132 0.08 0.34 -11.05
N GLN A 133 -0.22 1.27 -10.15
CA GLN A 133 -0.37 0.98 -8.72
C GLN A 133 -1.56 0.06 -8.43
N ILE A 134 -2.65 0.18 -9.20
CA ILE A 134 -3.79 -0.74 -9.12
C ILE A 134 -3.34 -2.15 -9.52
N ASP A 135 -2.68 -2.31 -10.67
CA ASP A 135 -2.22 -3.62 -11.14
C ASP A 135 -1.22 -4.26 -10.17
N ASP A 136 -0.24 -3.49 -9.68
CA ASP A 136 0.73 -3.97 -8.69
C ASP A 136 0.06 -4.46 -7.40
N THR A 137 -0.90 -3.68 -6.90
CA THR A 137 -1.67 -4.04 -5.69
C THR A 137 -2.48 -5.31 -5.93
N VAL A 138 -3.23 -5.38 -7.03
CA VAL A 138 -4.05 -6.53 -7.40
C VAL A 138 -3.18 -7.78 -7.57
N GLY A 139 -2.03 -7.65 -8.23
CA GLY A 139 -1.05 -8.71 -8.42
C GLY A 139 -0.41 -9.19 -7.11
N LEU A 140 -0.14 -8.28 -6.15
CA LEU A 140 0.34 -8.63 -4.81
C LEU A 140 -0.71 -9.41 -4.01
N LEU A 141 -1.94 -8.91 -3.98
CA LEU A 141 -3.05 -9.53 -3.25
C LEU A 141 -3.38 -10.91 -3.85
N TYR A 142 -3.42 -11.03 -5.17
CA TYR A 142 -3.61 -12.30 -5.87
C TYR A 142 -2.56 -13.34 -5.46
N ARG A 143 -1.27 -12.98 -5.53
CA ARG A 143 -0.17 -13.89 -5.17
C ARG A 143 -0.23 -14.31 -3.70
N THR A 144 -0.60 -13.40 -2.81
CA THR A 144 -0.78 -13.67 -1.38
C THR A 144 -1.92 -14.67 -1.15
N VAL A 145 -3.11 -14.39 -1.69
CA VAL A 145 -4.29 -15.24 -1.52
C VAL A 145 -4.09 -16.61 -2.18
N TYR A 146 -3.46 -16.67 -3.36
CA TYR A 146 -3.15 -17.93 -4.03
C TYR A 146 -2.25 -18.85 -3.20
N LYS A 147 -1.23 -18.29 -2.53
CA LYS A 147 -0.37 -19.07 -1.63
C LYS A 147 -1.15 -19.56 -0.41
N LEU A 148 -2.03 -18.73 0.15
CA LEU A 148 -2.84 -19.06 1.32
C LEU A 148 -3.93 -20.10 0.98
N GLU A 149 -4.55 -20.03 -0.19
CA GLU A 149 -5.49 -21.04 -0.70
C GLU A 149 -4.85 -22.44 -0.72
N LYS A 150 -3.57 -22.53 -1.14
CA LYS A 150 -2.80 -23.78 -1.10
C LYS A 150 -2.42 -24.19 0.32
N HIS A 151 -2.06 -23.23 1.17
CA HIS A 151 -1.70 -23.49 2.57
C HIS A 151 -2.87 -24.08 3.36
N PHE A 152 -4.10 -23.64 3.08
CA PHE A 152 -5.30 -24.10 3.77
C PHE A 152 -5.95 -25.34 3.14
N SER A 153 -5.24 -26.15 2.35
CA SER A 153 -5.80 -27.35 1.69
C SER A 153 -6.52 -28.31 2.64
N ASP A 154 -6.10 -28.34 3.90
CA ASP A 154 -6.63 -29.24 4.93
C ASP A 154 -7.84 -28.65 5.69
N SER A 155 -8.12 -27.35 5.51
CA SER A 155 -9.25 -26.63 6.11
C SER A 155 -10.22 -26.18 5.02
N TYR A 156 -11.23 -27.02 4.72
CA TYR A 156 -12.18 -26.79 3.63
C TYR A 156 -12.85 -25.41 3.68
N GLN A 157 -13.27 -24.95 4.85
CA GLN A 157 -13.98 -23.70 5.05
C GLN A 157 -13.07 -22.50 4.78
N THR A 158 -11.85 -22.51 5.33
CA THR A 158 -10.88 -21.44 5.14
C THR A 158 -10.35 -21.42 3.71
N GLN A 159 -10.13 -22.60 3.12
CA GLN A 159 -9.74 -22.74 1.71
C GLN A 159 -10.81 -22.15 0.79
N ARG A 160 -12.09 -22.47 1.04
CA ARG A 160 -13.21 -21.90 0.28
C ARG A 160 -13.23 -20.38 0.36
N LEU A 161 -13.00 -19.80 1.54
CA LEU A 161 -12.91 -18.34 1.68
C LEU A 161 -11.76 -17.76 0.84
N ALA A 162 -10.58 -18.38 0.88
CA ALA A 162 -9.45 -17.95 0.06
C ALA A 162 -9.76 -18.06 -1.44
N HIS A 163 -10.43 -19.14 -1.84
CA HIS A 163 -10.92 -19.32 -3.20
C HIS A 163 -11.90 -18.21 -3.61
N ASP A 164 -12.92 -17.93 -2.80
CA ASP A 164 -13.93 -16.90 -3.08
C ASP A 164 -13.30 -15.50 -3.21
N ILE A 165 -12.32 -15.17 -2.34
CA ILE A 165 -11.56 -13.91 -2.44
C ILE A 165 -10.77 -13.88 -3.76
N LYS A 166 -10.04 -14.95 -4.06
CA LYS A 166 -9.25 -15.05 -5.29
C LYS A 166 -10.11 -14.93 -6.54
N THR A 167 -11.28 -15.57 -6.59
CA THR A 167 -12.20 -15.45 -7.72
C THR A 167 -12.65 -14.01 -7.94
N ARG A 168 -12.92 -13.24 -6.87
CA ARG A 168 -13.24 -11.81 -7.00
C ARG A 168 -12.05 -11.00 -7.51
N ILE A 169 -10.84 -11.33 -7.08
CA ILE A 169 -9.62 -10.72 -7.61
C ILE A 169 -9.48 -11.03 -9.11
N ASP A 170 -9.66 -12.29 -9.51
CA ASP A 170 -9.60 -12.70 -10.92
C ASP A 170 -10.67 -12.01 -11.79
N GLN A 171 -11.87 -11.82 -11.26
CA GLN A 171 -12.92 -11.04 -11.93
C GLN A 171 -12.50 -9.59 -12.11
N PHE A 172 -11.96 -8.93 -11.09
CA PHE A 172 -11.48 -7.56 -11.25
C PHE A 172 -10.31 -7.46 -12.25
N LYS A 173 -9.45 -8.48 -12.29
CA LYS A 173 -8.32 -8.54 -13.24
C LYS A 173 -8.76 -8.51 -14.70
N THR A 174 -9.97 -8.96 -15.04
CA THR A 174 -10.46 -8.88 -16.43
C THR A 174 -10.67 -7.43 -16.89
N HIS A 175 -10.88 -6.50 -15.96
CA HIS A 175 -11.06 -5.07 -16.23
C HIS A 175 -9.76 -4.26 -16.15
N LEU A 176 -8.63 -4.87 -15.76
CA LEU A 176 -7.35 -4.16 -15.73
C LEU A 176 -6.96 -3.53 -17.08
N PRO A 177 -7.20 -4.16 -18.25
CA PRO A 177 -6.89 -3.51 -19.52
C PRO A 177 -7.64 -2.19 -19.70
N ILE A 178 -8.95 -2.12 -19.43
CA ILE A 178 -9.71 -0.87 -19.55
C ILE A 178 -9.27 0.17 -18.52
N VAL A 179 -8.88 -0.27 -17.31
CA VAL A 179 -8.28 0.60 -16.27
C VAL A 179 -6.96 1.21 -16.76
N GLN A 180 -6.09 0.42 -17.39
CA GLN A 180 -4.84 0.91 -17.97
C GLN A 180 -5.08 1.89 -19.12
N THR A 181 -6.04 1.58 -20.00
CA THR A 181 -6.29 2.39 -21.19
C THR A 181 -6.98 3.71 -20.86
N LEU A 182 -8.13 3.67 -20.18
CA LEU A 182 -8.95 4.86 -19.89
C LEU A 182 -8.56 5.57 -18.59
N GLY A 183 -7.89 4.87 -17.67
CA GLY A 183 -7.31 5.47 -16.46
C GLY A 183 -5.96 6.15 -16.70
N ASN A 184 -5.46 6.18 -17.94
CA ASN A 184 -4.19 6.82 -18.26
C ASN A 184 -4.20 8.32 -17.89
N PRO A 185 -3.27 8.79 -17.05
CA PRO A 185 -3.23 10.19 -16.59
C PRO A 185 -2.89 11.20 -17.70
N GLY A 186 -2.40 10.75 -18.86
CA GLY A 186 -2.21 11.59 -20.05
C GLY A 186 -3.51 11.94 -20.79
N MET A 187 -4.63 11.28 -20.46
CA MET A 187 -5.92 11.53 -21.10
C MET A 187 -6.38 12.97 -20.80
N LYS A 188 -6.78 13.68 -21.86
CA LYS A 188 -7.27 15.06 -21.82
C LYS A 188 -8.58 15.13 -22.58
N GLU A 189 -9.29 16.26 -22.50
CA GLU A 189 -10.62 16.44 -23.11
C GLU A 189 -10.68 15.95 -24.57
N ARG A 190 -9.72 16.34 -25.42
CA ARG A 190 -9.58 15.88 -26.81
C ARG A 190 -9.52 14.35 -26.98
N HIS A 191 -8.93 13.64 -26.03
CA HIS A 191 -8.85 12.17 -26.06
C HIS A 191 -10.20 11.55 -25.69
N TRP A 192 -10.93 12.15 -24.75
CA TRP A 192 -12.28 11.74 -24.40
C TRP A 192 -13.31 12.03 -25.50
N GLU A 193 -13.10 13.07 -26.29
CA GLU A 193 -13.87 13.33 -27.52
C GLU A 193 -13.68 12.18 -28.53
N GLN A 194 -12.45 11.73 -28.77
CA GLN A 194 -12.17 10.59 -29.66
C GLN A 194 -12.79 9.29 -29.12
N VAL A 195 -12.76 9.07 -27.80
CA VAL A 195 -13.46 7.94 -27.16
C VAL A 195 -14.97 8.04 -27.42
N SER A 196 -15.56 9.24 -27.30
CA SER A 196 -16.98 9.49 -27.56
C SER A 196 -17.37 9.21 -29.02
N GLU A 197 -16.52 9.56 -29.97
CA GLU A 197 -16.71 9.27 -31.39
C GLU A 197 -16.70 7.76 -31.68
N ILE A 198 -15.83 7.01 -31.00
CA ILE A 198 -15.70 5.55 -31.17
C ILE A 198 -16.96 4.81 -30.73
N ILE A 199 -17.55 5.22 -29.61
CA ILE A 199 -18.71 4.57 -28.97
C ILE A 199 -20.06 5.13 -29.45
N GLY A 200 -20.05 6.30 -30.10
CA GLY A 200 -21.23 6.92 -30.70
C GLY A 200 -22.12 7.71 -29.72
N PHE A 201 -21.65 7.99 -28.50
CA PHE A 201 -22.35 8.85 -27.54
C PHE A 201 -21.35 9.67 -26.71
N PRO A 202 -21.73 10.86 -26.22
CA PRO A 202 -20.81 11.73 -25.51
C PRO A 202 -20.46 11.16 -24.13
N ILE A 203 -19.17 10.92 -23.89
CA ILE A 203 -18.58 10.69 -22.57
C ILE A 203 -17.72 11.89 -22.21
N ARG A 204 -17.95 12.40 -21.00
CA ARG A 204 -17.13 13.47 -20.42
C ARG A 204 -16.52 13.01 -19.13
N ILE A 205 -15.23 13.25 -18.97
CA ILE A 205 -14.56 13.03 -17.70
C ILE A 205 -15.15 13.98 -16.66
N SER A 206 -15.74 13.39 -15.63
CA SER A 206 -16.38 14.08 -14.52
C SER A 206 -16.39 13.15 -13.32
N ALA A 207 -16.66 13.68 -12.13
CA ALA A 207 -16.75 12.87 -10.92
C ALA A 207 -17.78 11.73 -11.05
N GLU A 208 -18.75 11.87 -11.95
CA GLU A 208 -19.77 10.86 -12.21
C GLU A 208 -19.32 9.75 -13.16
N LEU A 209 -18.22 9.90 -13.91
CA LEU A 209 -17.68 8.86 -14.80
C LEU A 209 -16.77 7.93 -13.98
N THR A 210 -17.38 7.03 -13.22
CA THR A 210 -16.68 6.05 -12.39
C THR A 210 -16.22 4.84 -13.20
N LEU A 211 -15.29 4.06 -12.65
CA LEU A 211 -14.86 2.81 -13.28
C LEU A 211 -16.02 1.83 -13.45
N GLU A 212 -16.92 1.77 -12.46
CA GLU A 212 -18.15 0.99 -12.54
C GLU A 212 -18.99 1.38 -13.76
N ARG A 213 -19.21 2.67 -14.00
CA ARG A 213 -19.98 3.12 -15.18
C ARG A 213 -19.29 2.82 -16.50
N VAL A 214 -17.95 2.91 -16.53
CA VAL A 214 -17.16 2.53 -17.72
C VAL A 214 -17.37 1.05 -18.06
N ILE A 215 -17.40 0.18 -17.04
CA ILE A 215 -17.68 -1.25 -17.19
C ILE A 215 -19.15 -1.47 -17.58
N ASP A 216 -20.11 -0.79 -16.94
CA ASP A 216 -21.55 -0.90 -17.24
C ASP A 216 -21.90 -0.46 -18.66
N TYR A 217 -21.17 0.52 -19.21
CA TYR A 217 -21.29 0.93 -20.61
C TYR A 217 -20.71 -0.09 -21.60
N GLY A 218 -20.10 -1.17 -21.12
CA GLY A 218 -19.50 -2.21 -21.97
C GLY A 218 -18.29 -1.71 -22.75
N LEU A 219 -17.54 -0.77 -22.20
CA LEU A 219 -16.40 -0.16 -22.90
C LEU A 219 -15.23 -1.14 -23.08
N ASP A 220 -15.22 -2.26 -22.36
CA ASP A 220 -14.26 -3.35 -22.53
C ASP A 220 -14.20 -3.87 -23.99
N ASP A 221 -15.32 -3.88 -24.71
CA ASP A 221 -15.37 -4.37 -26.11
C ASP A 221 -14.57 -3.49 -27.08
N TYR A 222 -14.23 -2.26 -26.66
CA TYR A 222 -13.56 -1.25 -27.49
C TYR A 222 -12.10 -1.00 -27.09
N ILE A 223 -11.54 -1.77 -26.14
CA ILE A 223 -10.17 -1.59 -25.60
C ILE A 223 -9.15 -1.40 -26.72
N GLN A 224 -9.12 -2.27 -27.72
CA GLN A 224 -8.15 -2.21 -28.83
C GLN A 224 -8.18 -0.87 -29.58
N ARG A 225 -9.35 -0.23 -29.69
CA ARG A 225 -9.49 1.09 -30.33
C ARG A 225 -9.04 2.20 -29.40
N PHE A 226 -9.27 2.06 -28.10
CA PHE A 226 -8.84 3.02 -27.10
C PHE A 226 -7.34 2.97 -26.82
N GLU A 227 -6.68 1.82 -27.01
CA GLU A 227 -5.23 1.67 -26.83
C GLU A 227 -4.45 2.67 -27.68
N THR A 228 -4.84 2.89 -28.93
CA THR A 228 -4.19 3.89 -29.80
C THR A 228 -4.35 5.32 -29.26
N ILE A 229 -5.52 5.65 -28.73
CA ILE A 229 -5.79 6.96 -28.12
C ILE A 229 -4.96 7.14 -26.85
N SER A 230 -4.94 6.12 -26.00
CA SER A 230 -4.19 6.11 -24.75
C SER A 230 -2.68 6.19 -25.01
N GLU A 231 -2.17 5.49 -26.02
CA GLU A 231 -0.76 5.63 -26.41
C GLU A 231 -0.45 7.06 -26.86
N SER A 232 -1.30 7.64 -27.71
CA SER A 232 -1.16 9.06 -28.13
C SER A 232 -1.13 9.99 -26.91
N ALA A 233 -2.06 9.79 -25.97
CA ALA A 233 -2.14 10.56 -24.74
C ALA A 233 -0.86 10.45 -23.88
N THR A 234 -0.27 9.25 -23.77
CA THR A 234 1.01 9.04 -23.10
C THR A 234 2.14 9.79 -23.77
N LYS A 235 2.23 9.73 -25.12
CA LYS A 235 3.29 10.41 -25.88
C LYS A 235 3.16 11.93 -25.77
N GLU A 236 1.95 12.46 -25.85
CA GLU A 236 1.65 13.87 -25.65
C GLU A 236 2.02 14.34 -24.24
N ASN A 237 1.63 13.59 -23.20
CA ASN A 237 1.95 13.92 -21.82
C ASN A 237 3.47 13.91 -21.55
N ASN A 238 4.20 12.96 -22.13
CA ASN A 238 5.66 12.93 -22.03
C ASN A 238 6.30 14.14 -22.69
N LEU A 239 5.76 14.58 -23.83
CA LEU A 239 6.22 15.78 -24.52
C LEU A 239 5.94 17.04 -23.70
N GLU A 240 4.72 17.17 -23.16
CA GLU A 240 4.32 18.27 -22.27
C GLU A 240 5.22 18.35 -21.03
N LYS A 241 5.47 17.22 -20.35
CA LYS A 241 6.38 17.14 -19.20
C LYS A 241 7.79 17.59 -19.56
N ALA A 242 8.30 17.17 -20.72
CA ALA A 242 9.63 17.56 -21.18
C ALA A 242 9.70 19.07 -21.47
N MET A 243 8.67 19.66 -22.07
CA MET A 243 8.58 21.11 -22.28
C MET A 243 8.53 21.89 -20.97
N ILE A 244 7.67 21.49 -20.04
CA ILE A 244 7.55 22.13 -18.72
C ILE A 244 8.89 22.07 -17.99
N LYS A 245 9.58 20.93 -18.05
CA LYS A 245 10.92 20.77 -17.49
C LYS A 245 11.91 21.76 -18.11
N MET A 246 11.91 21.90 -19.44
CA MET A 246 12.79 22.86 -20.12
C MET A 246 12.52 24.30 -19.68
N VAL A 247 11.25 24.69 -19.52
CA VAL A 247 10.87 26.02 -19.02
C VAL A 247 11.34 26.24 -17.58
N ASN A 248 11.19 25.24 -16.71
CA ASN A 248 11.62 25.33 -15.32
C ASN A 248 13.16 25.37 -15.19
N GLU A 249 13.90 24.69 -16.07
CA GLU A 249 15.37 24.79 -16.08
C GLU A 249 15.84 26.22 -16.41
N TRP A 250 15.03 27.02 -17.14
CA TRP A 250 15.31 28.43 -17.39
C TRP A 250 14.90 29.37 -16.26
N SER A 251 13.97 28.98 -15.38
CA SER A 251 13.43 29.90 -14.35
C SER A 251 14.48 30.38 -13.36
N ASP A 252 15.46 29.51 -13.08
CA ASP A 252 16.49 29.75 -12.09
C ASP A 252 17.79 30.31 -12.71
N MET A 253 17.82 30.47 -14.04
CA MET A 253 18.98 31.03 -14.74
C MET A 253 19.04 32.54 -14.68
N SER A 254 20.21 33.06 -14.30
CA SER A 254 20.47 34.48 -14.20
C SER A 254 21.83 34.84 -14.79
N PHE A 255 21.90 35.95 -15.51
CA PHE A 255 23.17 36.48 -15.97
C PHE A 255 23.97 37.05 -14.81
N VAL A 256 25.20 36.57 -14.64
CA VAL A 256 26.17 37.19 -13.73
C VAL A 256 26.83 38.36 -14.43
N VAL A 257 26.74 39.54 -13.83
CA VAL A 257 27.31 40.77 -14.39
C VAL A 257 28.39 41.31 -13.46
N LEU A 258 29.58 41.57 -14.00
CA LEU A 258 30.73 42.07 -13.26
C LEU A 258 31.13 43.47 -13.77
N PRO A 259 31.56 44.40 -12.90
CA PRO A 259 32.07 45.70 -13.32
C PRO A 259 33.29 45.54 -14.24
N TYR A 260 33.32 46.31 -15.33
CA TYR A 260 34.43 46.31 -16.27
C TYR A 260 35.41 47.44 -15.97
N ARG A 261 36.47 47.12 -15.20
CA ARG A 261 37.52 48.08 -14.81
C ARG A 261 36.89 49.36 -14.23
N ASP A 262 37.46 50.53 -14.52
CA ASP A 262 36.96 51.84 -14.05
C ASP A 262 36.07 52.55 -15.10
N THR A 263 35.51 51.81 -16.06
CA THR A 263 34.76 52.41 -17.17
C THR A 263 33.33 52.80 -16.80
N GLY A 264 32.83 52.38 -15.64
CA GLY A 264 31.43 52.50 -15.25
C GLY A 264 30.48 51.56 -16.00
N THR A 265 31.01 50.60 -16.77
CA THR A 265 30.24 49.61 -17.54
C THR A 265 30.36 48.21 -16.93
N TYR A 266 29.55 47.26 -17.39
CA TYR A 266 29.51 45.89 -16.88
C TYR A 266 29.71 44.87 -18.01
N ILE A 267 30.31 43.72 -17.69
CA ILE A 267 30.47 42.57 -18.58
C ILE A 267 29.74 41.35 -18.02
N LEU A 268 29.27 40.49 -18.93
CA LEU A 268 28.74 39.18 -18.56
C LEU A 268 29.89 38.24 -18.18
N ALA A 269 29.70 37.48 -17.11
CA ALA A 269 30.65 36.47 -16.63
C ALA A 269 29.95 35.12 -16.51
N ALA A 270 30.75 34.03 -16.59
CA ALA A 270 30.29 32.65 -16.38
C ALA A 270 29.05 32.28 -17.23
N ILE A 271 29.08 32.55 -18.54
CA ILE A 271 27.96 32.28 -19.46
C ILE A 271 27.96 30.84 -20.01
N ASP A 272 28.98 30.04 -19.71
CA ASP A 272 29.17 28.71 -20.30
C ASP A 272 27.97 27.79 -20.03
N ASP A 273 27.45 27.79 -18.80
CA ASP A 273 26.28 26.97 -18.42
C ASP A 273 25.01 27.40 -19.17
N ILE A 274 24.82 28.71 -19.38
CA ILE A 274 23.69 29.27 -20.13
C ILE A 274 23.78 28.86 -21.61
N GLN A 275 24.98 28.88 -22.19
CA GLN A 275 25.20 28.45 -23.57
C GLN A 275 24.96 26.95 -23.75
N VAL A 276 25.49 26.12 -22.85
CA VAL A 276 25.28 24.67 -22.87
C VAL A 276 23.79 24.33 -22.76
N LEU A 277 23.06 24.98 -21.84
CA LEU A 277 21.62 24.77 -21.69
C LEU A 277 20.85 25.20 -22.94
N LEU A 278 21.21 26.35 -23.54
CA LEU A 278 20.61 26.84 -24.78
C LEU A 278 20.79 25.85 -25.93
N ASP A 279 22.02 25.40 -26.16
CA ASP A 279 22.35 24.49 -27.25
C ASP A 279 21.62 23.14 -27.10
N ASP A 280 21.60 22.58 -25.89
CA ASP A 280 20.84 21.37 -25.56
C ASP A 280 19.33 21.57 -25.81
N HIS A 281 18.77 22.71 -25.38
CA HIS A 281 17.35 22.99 -25.53
C HIS A 281 16.95 23.29 -26.97
N ILE A 282 17.84 23.82 -27.80
CA ILE A 282 17.64 23.93 -29.25
C ILE A 282 17.49 22.54 -29.87
N ILE A 283 18.38 21.59 -29.54
CA ILE A 283 18.32 20.22 -30.06
C ILE A 283 17.06 19.49 -29.58
N LYS A 284 16.71 19.63 -28.29
CA LYS A 284 15.47 19.05 -27.73
C LYS A 284 14.23 19.61 -28.44
N THR A 285 14.15 20.93 -28.62
CA THR A 285 13.04 21.60 -29.32
C THR A 285 12.90 21.08 -30.76
N GLN A 286 14.00 20.95 -31.50
CA GLN A 286 13.98 20.38 -32.85
C GLN A 286 13.46 18.93 -32.88
N THR A 287 13.85 18.13 -31.88
CA THR A 287 13.38 16.74 -31.72
C THR A 287 11.90 16.70 -31.35
N MET A 288 11.42 17.60 -30.51
CA MET A 288 9.98 17.70 -30.18
C MET A 288 9.16 18.11 -31.40
N LYS A 289 9.65 19.06 -32.20
CA LYS A 289 8.98 19.54 -33.42
C LYS A 289 8.77 18.45 -34.47
N SER A 290 9.64 17.43 -34.52
CA SER A 290 9.49 16.30 -35.44
C SER A 290 8.55 15.21 -34.92
N SER A 291 8.05 15.32 -33.68
CA SER A 291 7.09 14.39 -33.10
C SER A 291 5.72 14.49 -33.79
N LEU A 292 5.11 13.34 -34.08
CA LEU A 292 3.73 13.28 -34.61
C LEU A 292 2.68 13.80 -33.61
N TYR A 293 3.03 13.82 -32.33
CA TYR A 293 2.19 14.22 -31.20
C TYR A 293 2.34 15.71 -30.84
N ILE A 294 3.03 16.48 -31.68
CA ILE A 294 3.34 17.89 -31.41
C ILE A 294 2.16 18.84 -31.58
N LYS A 295 1.14 18.42 -32.34
CA LYS A 295 0.03 19.29 -32.79
C LYS A 295 -0.59 20.14 -31.67
N PRO A 296 -0.88 19.61 -30.46
CA PRO A 296 -1.46 20.43 -29.38
C PRO A 296 -0.53 21.52 -28.84
N PHE A 297 0.79 21.40 -29.07
CA PHE A 297 1.84 22.23 -28.47
C PHE A 297 2.58 23.09 -29.50
N GLU A 298 2.19 23.05 -30.79
CA GLU A 298 2.90 23.76 -31.87
C GLU A 298 3.05 25.27 -31.58
N LYS A 299 2.02 25.91 -31.01
CA LYS A 299 2.06 27.35 -30.70
C LYS A 299 3.02 27.71 -29.57
N ASP A 300 3.28 26.79 -28.66
CA ASP A 300 4.14 27.04 -27.50
C ASP A 300 5.61 26.77 -27.84
N ILE A 301 5.87 25.98 -28.88
CA ILE A 301 7.21 25.58 -29.36
C ILE A 301 7.71 26.44 -30.52
N MET A 302 6.82 26.96 -31.37
CA MET A 302 7.17 27.76 -32.56
C MET A 302 7.10 29.26 -32.28
#